data_AF-A0A6L8GRD0-F1
#
_entry.id   AF-A0A6L8GRD0-F1
#
_cell.length_a   1.000
_cell.length_b   1.000
_cell.length_c   1.000
_cell.angle_alpha   90.00
_cell.angle_beta   90.00
_cell.angle_gamma   90.00
#
_symmetry.space_group_name_H-M   'P 1'
#
loop_
_entity.id
_entity.type
_entity.pdbx_description
1 polymer ?
#
loop_
_entity_poly.entity_id
_entity_poly.type
_entity_poly.pdbx_seq_one_letter_code
_entity_poly.pdbx_strand_id
1 'polypeptide(L)'
;MAAERYLNHPTFGLLYWVCPTGDSRDLYVSLYAQRMFFLVTMQNQDVLFQTIPLMDARALAEQNLNRSRRTDPDAAMAWQDIFEKTFI
;
A
#
# COMPACT_ATOMS: atom_id res chain seq x y z
N MET A 1 -13.19 5.34 6.43
CA MET A 1 -12.37 6.16 5.52
C MET A 1 -10.94 5.63 5.56
N ALA A 2 -10.40 5.17 4.43
CA ALA A 2 -8.95 4.94 4.34
C ALA A 2 -8.28 6.32 4.42
N ALA A 3 -7.47 6.55 5.45
CA ALA A 3 -6.77 7.82 5.59
C ALA A 3 -5.73 7.97 4.48
N GLU A 4 -5.74 9.10 3.78
CA GLU A 4 -4.67 9.45 2.84
C GLU A 4 -3.36 9.57 3.62
N ARG A 5 -2.40 8.70 3.33
CA ARG A 5 -1.10 8.66 4.00
C ARG A 5 0.00 8.71 2.96
N TYR A 6 0.98 9.56 3.22
CA TYR A 6 2.11 9.77 2.34
C TYR A 6 3.40 9.61 3.10
N LEU A 7 4.44 9.19 2.39
CA LEU A 7 5.76 9.01 2.95
C LEU A 7 6.83 9.33 1.91
N ASN A 8 7.92 10.00 2.31
CA ASN A 8 9.02 10.33 1.40
C ASN A 8 10.04 9.20 1.34
N HIS A 9 10.26 8.66 0.15
CA HIS A 9 11.38 7.78 -0.16
C HIS A 9 12.62 8.62 -0.52
N PRO A 10 13.82 8.29 0.00
CA PRO A 10 15.04 9.06 -0.26
C PRO A 10 15.35 9.28 -1.75
N THR A 11 15.18 8.24 -2.56
CA THR A 11 15.44 8.26 -4.01
C THR A 11 14.22 8.62 -4.87
N PHE A 12 13.04 8.09 -4.57
CA PHE A 12 11.87 8.14 -5.47
C PHE A 12 10.84 9.21 -5.07
N GLY A 13 11.12 10.00 -4.05
CA GLY A 13 10.25 11.07 -3.58
C GLY A 13 8.98 10.53 -2.92
N LEU A 14 7.85 11.20 -3.15
CA LEU A 14 6.61 10.93 -2.44
C LEU A 14 6.00 9.58 -2.83
N LEU A 15 5.70 8.78 -1.82
CA LEU A 15 4.97 7.53 -1.92
C LEU A 15 3.56 7.71 -1.35
N TYR A 16 2.59 7.09 -2.00
CA TYR A 16 1.20 6.99 -1.55
C TYR A 16 0.94 5.64 -0.90
N TRP A 17 0.28 5.65 0.26
CA TRP A 17 -0.11 4.44 0.96
C TRP A 17 -1.30 3.76 0.28
N VAL A 18 -1.12 2.50 -0.12
CA VAL A 18 -2.13 1.71 -0.84
C VAL A 18 -2.98 0.91 0.14
N CYS A 19 -2.36 0.14 1.02
CA CYS A 19 -3.07 -0.66 2.01
C CYS A 19 -2.13 -1.15 3.12
N PRO A 20 -2.66 -1.48 4.31
CA PRO A 20 -1.90 -2.25 5.27
C PRO A 20 -1.73 -3.67 4.75
N THR A 21 -0.55 -4.22 4.97
CA THR A 21 -0.26 -5.63 4.77
C THR A 21 -0.17 -6.31 6.12
N GLY A 22 -0.34 -7.64 6.17
CA GLY A 22 -0.10 -8.37 7.43
C GLY A 22 1.31 -8.10 7.97
N ASP A 23 1.51 -8.31 9.26
CA ASP A 23 2.82 -8.28 9.91
C ASP A 23 3.46 -6.89 10.07
N SER A 24 2.65 -5.87 10.39
CA SER A 24 3.14 -4.50 10.68
C SER A 24 3.87 -3.84 9.51
N ARG A 25 3.49 -4.23 8.28
CA ARG A 25 4.04 -3.70 7.02
C ARG A 25 2.95 -2.99 6.26
N ASP A 26 3.32 -1.93 5.54
CA ASP A 26 2.40 -1.15 4.73
C ASP A 26 2.85 -1.16 3.26
N LEU A 27 1.89 -1.29 2.34
CA LEU A 27 2.15 -1.20 0.91
C LEU A 27 2.08 0.25 0.45
N TYR A 28 3.10 0.69 -0.26
CA TYR A 28 3.20 2.02 -0.85
C TYR A 28 3.51 1.94 -2.36
N VAL A 29 3.10 2.97 -3.10
CA VAL A 29 3.40 3.16 -4.52
C VAL A 29 4.03 4.53 -4.75
N SER A 30 5.00 4.64 -5.66
CA SER A 30 5.58 5.92 -6.03
C SER A 30 4.64 6.75 -6.91
N LEU A 31 4.58 8.07 -6.62
CA LEU A 31 3.77 9.01 -7.38
C LEU A 31 4.52 9.62 -8.58
N TYR A 32 5.84 9.69 -8.50
CA TYR A 32 6.68 10.40 -9.49
C TYR A 32 7.57 9.50 -10.35
N ALA A 33 7.54 8.18 -10.13
CA ALA A 33 8.30 7.22 -10.93
C ALA A 33 7.37 6.28 -11.70
N GLN A 34 7.93 5.35 -12.48
CA GLN A 34 7.18 4.34 -13.24
C GLN A 34 6.54 3.29 -12.30
N ARG A 35 5.57 3.70 -11.47
CA ARG A 35 4.77 2.90 -10.54
C ARG A 35 5.59 1.80 -9.86
N MET A 36 6.57 2.21 -9.06
CA MET A 36 7.34 1.30 -8.22
C MET A 36 6.59 1.04 -6.92
N PHE A 37 6.61 -0.21 -6.45
CA PHE A 37 5.90 -0.63 -5.25
C PHE A 37 6.89 -0.97 -4.14
N PHE A 38 6.53 -0.60 -2.92
CA PHE A 38 7.37 -0.76 -1.75
C PHE A 38 6.58 -1.34 -0.59
N LEU A 39 7.12 -2.36 0.06
CA LEU A 39 6.74 -2.71 1.42
C LEU A 39 7.56 -1.86 2.38
N VAL A 40 6.85 -1.07 3.16
CA VAL A 40 7.44 -0.20 4.17
C VAL A 40 7.24 -0.83 5.54
N THR A 41 8.35 -1.02 6.26
CA THR A 41 8.34 -1.49 7.65
C THR A 41 8.93 -0.41 8.54
N MET A 42 8.20 -0.03 9.58
CA MET A 42 8.69 0.90 10.60
C MET A 42 9.39 0.09 11.69
N GLN A 43 10.72 0.22 11.84
CA GLN A 43 11.49 -0.41 12.90
C GLN A 43 12.12 0.64 13.80
N ASN A 44 11.55 0.84 14.99
CA ASN A 44 11.99 1.82 16.00
C ASN A 44 12.17 3.25 15.43
N GLN A 45 13.35 3.57 14.92
CA GLN A 45 13.72 4.87 14.34
C GLN A 45 14.01 4.81 12.84
N ASP A 46 14.11 3.62 12.27
CA ASP A 46 14.43 3.39 10.87
C ASP A 46 13.20 2.99 10.07
N VAL A 47 13.17 3.45 8.83
CA VAL A 47 12.15 3.09 7.84
C VAL A 47 12.82 2.20 6.80
N LEU A 48 12.37 0.95 6.72
CA LEU A 48 12.86 0.00 5.72
C LEU A 48 11.95 0.01 4.51
N PHE A 49 12.55 0.18 3.33
CA PHE A 49 11.88 0.15 2.04
C PHE A 49 12.30 -1.09 1.27
N GLN A 50 11.37 -2.01 1.09
CA GLN A 50 11.59 -3.20 0.26
C GLN A 50 10.84 -3.04 -1.05
N THR A 51 11.55 -2.94 -2.17
CA THR A 51 10.92 -2.93 -3.49
C THR A 51 10.31 -4.30 -3.79
N ILE A 52 9.08 -4.31 -4.31
CA ILE A 52 8.39 -5.52 -4.75
C ILE A 52 7.83 -5.35 -6.17
N PRO A 53 7.66 -6.45 -6.92
CA PRO A 53 7.07 -6.39 -8.25
C PRO A 53 5.55 -6.11 -8.18
N LEU A 54 5.01 -5.60 -9.30
CA LEU A 54 3.58 -5.26 -9.46
C LEU A 54 2.65 -6.42 -9.06
N MET A 55 2.97 -7.65 -9.47
CA MET A 55 2.13 -8.82 -9.20
C MET A 55 2.04 -9.13 -7.70
N ASP A 56 3.14 -9.03 -6.98
CA ASP A 56 3.16 -9.25 -5.52
C ASP A 56 2.40 -8.14 -4.80
N ALA A 57 2.59 -6.88 -5.23
CA ALA A 57 1.87 -5.74 -4.69
C ALA A 57 0.36 -5.88 -4.87
N ARG A 58 -0.07 -6.31 -6.07
CA ARG A 58 -1.47 -6.58 -6.39
C ARG A 58 -2.03 -7.69 -5.51
N ALA A 59 -1.31 -8.81 -5.36
CA ALA A 59 -1.74 -9.93 -4.54
C ALA A 59 -1.95 -9.52 -3.06
N LEU A 60 -1.06 -8.68 -2.52
CA LEU A 60 -1.19 -8.15 -1.16
C LEU A 60 -2.41 -7.24 -1.01
N ALA A 61 -2.65 -6.36 -1.98
CA ALA A 61 -3.82 -5.49 -1.97
C ALA A 61 -5.14 -6.28 -2.11
N GLU A 62 -5.17 -7.33 -2.94
CA GLU A 62 -6.31 -8.26 -3.04
C GLU A 62 -6.57 -9.00 -1.72
N GLN A 63 -5.51 -9.44 -1.03
CA GLN A 63 -5.63 -10.06 0.29
C GLN A 63 -6.22 -9.08 1.33
N ASN A 64 -5.78 -7.83 1.34
CA ASN A 64 -6.35 -6.79 2.20
C ASN A 64 -7.83 -6.56 1.89
N LEU A 65 -8.19 -6.40 0.61
CA LEU A 65 -9.58 -6.20 0.19
C LEU A 65 -10.47 -7.37 0.63
N ASN A 66 -10.02 -8.61 0.42
CA ASN A 66 -10.75 -9.82 0.83
C ASN A 66 -10.91 -9.91 2.35
N ARG A 67 -9.91 -9.47 3.12
CA ARG A 67 -9.99 -9.37 4.58
C ARG A 67 -11.02 -8.31 4.99
N SER A 68 -10.92 -7.10 4.45
CA SER A 68 -11.83 -6.00 4.78
C SER A 68 -13.28 -6.33 4.45
N ARG A 69 -13.56 -7.01 3.32
CA ARG A 69 -14.92 -7.48 2.98
C ARG A 69 -15.56 -8.37 4.07
N ARG A 70 -14.75 -9.05 4.88
CA ARG A 70 -15.23 -9.92 5.96
C ARG A 70 -15.37 -9.19 7.30
N THR A 71 -14.56 -8.16 7.55
CA THR A 71 -14.50 -7.46 8.84
C THR A 71 -15.26 -6.15 8.87
N ASP A 72 -15.20 -5.39 7.78
CA ASP A 72 -15.76 -4.04 7.65
C ASP A 72 -16.11 -3.74 6.18
N PRO A 73 -17.38 -3.93 5.78
CA PRO A 73 -17.85 -3.67 4.42
C PRO A 73 -17.67 -2.22 3.96
N ASP A 74 -17.80 -1.25 4.86
CA ASP A 74 -17.67 0.17 4.52
C ASP A 74 -16.19 0.51 4.23
N ALA A 75 -15.27 -0.05 5.02
CA ALA A 75 -13.84 0.04 4.71
C ALA A 75 -13.48 -0.68 3.41
N ALA A 76 -14.14 -1.80 3.09
CA ALA A 76 -13.88 -2.55 1.87
C ALA A 76 -14.19 -1.74 0.61
N MET A 77 -15.22 -0.89 0.61
CA MET A 77 -15.51 0.01 -0.50
C MET A 77 -14.37 1.01 -0.75
N ALA A 78 -13.81 1.58 0.32
CA ALA A 78 -12.67 2.49 0.21
C ALA A 78 -11.41 1.77 -0.34
N TRP A 79 -11.14 0.54 0.13
CA TRP A 79 -10.03 -0.25 -0.41
C TRP A 79 -10.21 -0.66 -1.86
N GLN A 80 -11.45 -0.91 -2.28
CA GLN A 80 -11.75 -1.22 -3.66
C GLN A 80 -11.45 -0.04 -4.58
N ASP A 81 -11.86 1.18 -4.22
CA ASP A 81 -11.55 2.40 -4.98
C ASP A 81 -10.03 2.63 -5.11
N ILE A 82 -9.28 2.45 -4.02
CA ILE A 82 -7.80 2.56 -4.05
C ILE A 82 -7.18 1.49 -4.95
N PHE A 83 -7.69 0.25 -4.87
CA PHE A 83 -7.21 -0.86 -5.69
C PHE A 83 -7.41 -0.59 -7.19
N GLU A 84 -8.62 -0.16 -7.57
CA GLU A 84 -8.95 0.17 -8.96
C GLU A 84 -8.04 1.29 -9.49
N LYS A 85 -7.88 2.40 -8.76
CA LYS A 85 -6.99 3.51 -9.17
C LYS A 85 -5.52 3.12 -9.30
N THR A 86 -5.07 2.12 -8.55
CA THR A 86 -3.65 1.74 -8.48
C THR A 86 -3.28 0.69 -9.52
N PHE A 87 -4.14 -0.30 -9.75
CA PHE A 87 -3.82 -1.52 -10.49
C PHE A 87 -4.60 -1.73 -11.80
N ILE A 88 -5.64 -0.94 -12.06
CA ILE A 88 -6.46 -0.96 -13.28
C ILE A 88 -6.23 0.34 -14.07
#